data_AF-A0AAV5XZ20-F1
#
_entry.id   AF-A0AAV5XZ20-F1
#
_cell.length_a   1.000
_cell.length_b   1.000
_cell.length_c   1.000
_cell.angle_alpha   90.00
_cell.angle_beta   90.00
_cell.angle_gamma   90.00
#
_symmetry.space_group_name_H-M   'P 1'
#
loop_
_entity.id
_entity.type
_entity.pdbx_description
1 polymer ?
#
loop_
_entity_poly.entity_id
_entity_poly.type
_entity_poly.pdbx_seq_one_letter_code
_entity_poly.pdbx_strand_id
1 'polypeptide(L)'
;IAEVDWGSAFATIHPKAIYLVESDPYEVQELRFREDEEKVAYVKRVRVDYFTDAIGAKGVWILRRLDDRHHTDWIAEQGEVLVAEKVVGFKKIKMGTLENVGSGEVELPQQEMQTTSAWITVPEDARGRVSPSREELIDGLRAVTYLLHHLAPIFLLCDIRDLGSWLGDTTPAETGAVATRESTKRRLMSAERFHPTIYLYDAHAGGIGLAERVFDVLPLLLQRGRETLEACPCRWGCPSCVGPVNEVGRRAKATAASLLRELTR
;
A
#
# COMPACT_ATOMS: atom_id res chain seq x y z
N ILE A 1 -13.25 -26.59 -10.02
CA ILE A 1 -13.79 -26.77 -8.64
C ILE A 1 -14.21 -25.43 -8.02
N ALA A 2 -13.58 -24.33 -8.42
CA ALA A 2 -13.92 -22.97 -8.04
C ALA A 2 -13.35 -22.01 -9.11
N GLU A 3 -13.72 -20.74 -9.03
CA GLU A 3 -13.17 -19.64 -9.83
C GLU A 3 -12.60 -18.56 -8.89
N VAL A 4 -11.59 -17.83 -9.36
CA VAL A 4 -10.92 -16.75 -8.63
C VAL A 4 -10.75 -15.58 -9.59
N ASP A 5 -10.88 -14.35 -9.09
CA ASP A 5 -10.65 -13.16 -9.91
C ASP A 5 -9.17 -13.01 -10.29
N TRP A 6 -8.90 -12.33 -11.41
CA TRP A 6 -7.55 -12.18 -11.93
C TRP A 6 -6.62 -11.36 -11.01
N GLY A 7 -7.16 -10.35 -10.33
CA GLY A 7 -6.38 -9.46 -9.47
C GLY A 7 -5.83 -10.18 -8.24
N SER A 8 -6.60 -11.11 -7.68
CA SER A 8 -6.18 -11.92 -6.53
C SER A 8 -5.48 -13.23 -6.91
N ALA A 9 -5.55 -13.66 -8.18
CA ALA A 9 -5.07 -14.98 -8.61
C ALA A 9 -3.63 -15.29 -8.16
N PHE A 10 -2.69 -14.37 -8.33
CA PHE A 10 -1.31 -14.59 -7.92
C PHE A 10 -1.12 -14.64 -6.40
N ALA A 11 -1.97 -13.97 -5.63
CA ALA A 11 -1.91 -14.04 -4.17
C ALA A 11 -2.61 -15.29 -3.63
N THR A 12 -3.63 -15.81 -4.32
CA THR A 12 -4.51 -16.87 -3.80
C THR A 12 -4.20 -18.24 -4.36
N ILE A 13 -3.84 -18.35 -5.64
CA ILE A 13 -3.65 -19.60 -6.38
C ILE A 13 -2.28 -19.67 -7.06
N HIS A 14 -1.25 -19.08 -6.45
CA HIS A 14 0.14 -19.28 -6.91
C HIS A 14 0.57 -20.75 -6.80
N PRO A 15 1.60 -21.21 -7.54
CA PRO A 15 2.17 -22.54 -7.35
C PRO A 15 2.52 -22.80 -5.88
N LYS A 16 2.15 -23.98 -5.38
CA LYS A 16 2.27 -24.42 -3.96
C LYS A 16 1.33 -23.72 -2.97
N ALA A 17 0.40 -22.89 -3.42
CA ALA A 17 -0.66 -22.35 -2.56
C ALA A 17 -1.58 -23.47 -2.08
N ILE A 18 -2.08 -23.36 -0.85
CA ILE A 18 -3.16 -24.18 -0.31
C ILE A 18 -4.46 -23.40 -0.46
N TYR A 19 -5.25 -23.77 -1.44
CA TYR A 19 -6.57 -23.22 -1.71
C TYR A 19 -7.65 -24.05 -1.02
N LEU A 20 -8.48 -23.40 -0.21
CA LEU A 20 -9.53 -24.05 0.57
C LEU A 20 -10.87 -23.92 -0.16
N VAL A 21 -11.46 -25.05 -0.55
CA VAL A 21 -12.82 -25.10 -1.13
C VAL A 21 -13.71 -25.79 -0.11
N GLU A 22 -14.65 -25.06 0.49
CA GLU A 22 -15.55 -25.62 1.52
C GLU A 22 -14.80 -26.37 2.65
N SER A 23 -13.68 -25.80 3.09
CA SER A 23 -12.75 -26.39 4.09
C SER A 23 -11.93 -27.60 3.62
N ASP A 24 -12.07 -28.05 2.37
CA ASP A 24 -11.17 -29.04 1.78
C ASP A 24 -9.92 -28.37 1.19
N PRO A 25 -8.70 -28.77 1.60
CA PRO A 25 -7.47 -28.17 1.11
C PRO A 25 -7.02 -28.79 -0.22
N TYR A 26 -6.73 -27.91 -1.17
CA TYR A 26 -6.18 -28.23 -2.48
C TYR A 26 -4.85 -27.50 -2.66
N GLU A 27 -3.78 -28.24 -2.94
CA GLU A 27 -2.49 -27.66 -3.28
C GLU A 27 -2.44 -27.35 -4.77
N VAL A 28 -2.14 -26.10 -5.11
CA VAL A 28 -1.92 -25.68 -6.50
C VAL A 28 -0.62 -26.26 -7.02
N GLN A 29 -0.71 -27.11 -8.03
CA GLN A 29 0.43 -27.75 -8.67
C GLN A 29 1.03 -26.86 -9.77
N GLU A 30 0.16 -26.24 -10.58
CA GLU A 30 0.54 -25.45 -11.74
C GLU A 30 -0.51 -24.35 -11.93
N LEU A 31 -0.05 -23.13 -12.24
CA LEU A 31 -0.91 -22.00 -12.62
C LEU A 31 -0.55 -21.60 -14.05
N ARG A 32 -1.50 -21.74 -14.97
CA ARG A 32 -1.43 -21.24 -16.33
C ARG A 32 -2.10 -19.88 -16.42
N PHE A 33 -1.40 -18.92 -16.98
CA PHE A 33 -1.80 -17.51 -16.97
C PHE A 33 -1.26 -16.71 -18.15
N ARG A 34 -0.49 -17.33 -19.06
CA ARG A 34 0.03 -16.64 -20.25
C ARG A 34 -1.13 -16.24 -21.17
N GLU A 35 -0.92 -15.23 -22.00
CA GLU A 35 -1.97 -14.71 -22.89
C GLU A 35 -2.39 -15.71 -23.97
N ASP A 36 -1.48 -16.60 -24.36
CA ASP A 36 -1.67 -17.62 -25.39
C ASP A 36 -2.26 -18.94 -24.88
N GLU A 37 -2.58 -19.04 -23.59
CA GLU A 37 -3.14 -20.24 -22.97
C GLU A 37 -4.42 -19.98 -22.19
N GLU A 38 -5.16 -21.06 -21.89
CA GLU A 38 -6.30 -20.99 -20.99
C GLU A 38 -5.83 -20.69 -19.56
N LYS A 39 -6.45 -19.69 -18.93
CA LYS A 39 -6.16 -19.30 -17.54
C LYS A 39 -6.75 -20.33 -16.59
N VAL A 40 -5.92 -21.27 -16.12
CA VAL A 40 -6.36 -22.37 -15.27
C VAL A 40 -5.32 -22.72 -14.21
N ALA A 41 -5.77 -23.03 -12.99
CA ALA A 41 -4.96 -23.60 -11.94
C ALA A 41 -5.23 -25.10 -11.80
N TYR A 42 -4.20 -25.93 -12.00
CA TYR A 42 -4.28 -27.36 -11.72
C TYR A 42 -3.99 -27.59 -10.25
N VAL A 43 -4.91 -28.29 -9.58
CA VAL A 43 -4.86 -28.48 -8.14
C VAL A 43 -4.97 -29.95 -7.77
N LYS A 44 -4.36 -30.31 -6.65
CA LYS A 44 -4.44 -31.65 -6.07
C LYS A 44 -5.01 -31.56 -4.67
N ARG A 45 -6.02 -32.38 -4.37
CA ARG A 45 -6.52 -32.48 -2.98
C ARG A 45 -5.42 -33.03 -2.09
N VAL A 46 -5.17 -32.37 -0.96
CA VAL A 46 -4.14 -32.75 0.01
C VAL A 46 -4.75 -32.91 1.41
N ARG A 47 -3.96 -33.42 2.36
CA ARG A 47 -4.28 -33.40 3.79
C ARG A 47 -3.11 -32.73 4.49
N VAL A 48 -3.29 -31.46 4.84
CA VAL A 48 -2.31 -30.62 5.50
C VAL A 48 -2.98 -29.88 6.66
N ASP A 49 -2.19 -29.49 7.66
CA ASP A 49 -2.62 -28.75 8.84
C ASP A 49 -2.24 -27.27 8.78
N TYR A 50 -1.93 -26.74 7.59
CA TYR A 50 -1.55 -25.36 7.36
C TYR A 50 -2.25 -24.78 6.13
N PHE A 51 -2.40 -23.46 6.10
CA PHE A 51 -2.77 -22.69 4.92
C PHE A 51 -1.62 -21.79 4.48
N THR A 52 -1.70 -21.24 3.27
CA THR A 52 -0.67 -20.36 2.72
C THR A 52 -1.14 -18.92 2.67
N ASP A 53 -0.23 -18.00 2.95
CA ASP A 53 -0.44 -16.56 2.84
C ASP A 53 0.66 -15.92 1.98
N ALA A 54 0.28 -15.22 0.92
CA ALA A 54 1.22 -14.66 -0.04
C ALA A 54 1.93 -13.41 0.50
N ILE A 55 3.20 -13.26 0.12
CA ILE A 55 3.99 -12.08 0.41
C ILE A 55 4.01 -11.21 -0.84
N GLY A 56 3.21 -10.14 -0.82
CA GLY A 56 3.18 -9.13 -1.87
C GLY A 56 4.28 -8.08 -1.72
N ALA A 57 4.82 -7.66 -2.85
CA ALA A 57 5.68 -6.50 -3.01
C ALA A 57 4.99 -5.52 -3.97
N LYS A 58 5.17 -4.23 -3.73
CA LYS A 58 4.53 -3.16 -4.50
C LYS A 58 5.51 -2.06 -4.83
N GLY A 59 5.30 -1.40 -5.96
CA GLY A 59 6.05 -0.23 -6.39
C GLY A 59 5.13 0.78 -7.07
N VAL A 60 5.46 2.06 -6.94
CA VAL A 60 4.79 3.16 -7.63
C VAL A 60 5.86 4.08 -8.20
N TRP A 61 5.78 4.35 -9.50
CA TRP A 61 6.73 5.21 -10.23
C TRP A 61 5.99 6.32 -10.94
N ILE A 62 6.49 7.55 -10.84
CA ILE A 62 5.96 8.69 -11.60
C ILE A 62 6.43 8.55 -13.04
N LEU A 63 5.47 8.41 -13.97
CA LEU A 63 5.72 8.37 -15.41
C LEU A 63 5.71 9.80 -15.98
N ARG A 64 4.71 10.59 -15.58
CA ARG A 64 4.51 11.94 -16.09
C ARG A 64 3.91 12.83 -15.01
N ARG A 65 4.45 14.04 -14.87
CA ARG A 65 3.87 15.12 -14.05
C ARG A 65 2.96 15.95 -14.94
N LEU A 66 1.75 16.22 -14.48
CA LEU A 66 0.74 16.96 -15.23
C LEU A 66 0.41 18.31 -14.59
N ASP A 67 0.27 18.34 -13.27
CA ASP A 67 -0.02 19.56 -12.51
C ASP A 67 0.74 19.55 -11.17
N ASP A 68 1.00 20.74 -10.63
CA ASP A 68 1.63 20.93 -9.33
C ASP A 68 1.03 22.13 -8.58
N ARG A 69 0.97 21.99 -7.25
CA ARG A 69 0.54 23.06 -6.35
C ARG A 69 1.55 23.18 -5.22
N HIS A 70 2.22 24.31 -5.21
CA HIS A 70 3.11 24.72 -4.14
C HIS A 70 2.30 25.34 -3.01
N HIS A 71 2.19 24.61 -1.91
CA HIS A 71 1.82 25.18 -0.62
C HIS A 71 3.07 25.63 0.13
N THR A 72 2.90 26.54 1.10
CA THR A 72 4.02 27.10 1.86
C THR A 72 4.87 26.01 2.54
N ASP A 73 4.24 24.92 2.98
CA ASP A 73 4.87 23.84 3.75
C ASP A 73 4.86 22.46 3.06
N TRP A 74 4.41 22.36 1.81
CA TRP A 74 4.44 21.10 1.04
C TRP A 74 4.19 21.30 -0.45
N ILE A 75 4.58 20.30 -1.23
CA ILE A 75 4.33 20.24 -2.67
C ILE A 75 3.36 19.10 -2.89
N ALA A 76 2.23 19.38 -3.54
CA ALA A 76 1.47 18.34 -4.19
C ALA A 76 1.64 18.40 -5.68
N GLU A 77 1.64 17.23 -6.28
CA GLU A 77 1.68 17.05 -7.72
C GLU A 77 0.61 16.04 -8.11
N GLN A 78 0.17 16.12 -9.35
CA GLN A 78 -0.74 15.17 -9.97
C GLN A 78 -0.14 14.72 -11.30
N GLY A 79 -0.37 13.46 -11.65
CA GLY A 79 0.06 12.93 -12.92
C GLY A 79 -0.12 11.44 -13.08
N GLU A 80 0.57 10.88 -14.06
CA GLU A 80 0.52 9.47 -14.39
C GLU A 80 1.59 8.69 -13.62
N VAL A 81 1.19 7.55 -13.09
CA VAL A 81 2.06 6.63 -12.38
C VAL A 81 1.94 5.22 -12.94
N LEU A 82 3.02 4.46 -12.85
CA LEU A 82 3.00 3.01 -12.96
C LEU A 82 2.86 2.46 -11.55
N VAL A 83 1.82 1.68 -11.29
CA VAL A 83 1.68 0.88 -10.08
C VAL A 83 2.00 -0.55 -10.46
N ALA A 84 2.81 -1.22 -9.66
CA ALA A 84 3.08 -2.62 -9.90
C ALA A 84 3.09 -3.44 -8.62
N GLU A 85 2.58 -4.66 -8.73
CA GLU A 85 2.46 -5.61 -7.65
C GLU A 85 3.05 -6.96 -8.08
N LYS A 86 3.80 -7.60 -7.19
CA LYS A 86 4.42 -8.91 -7.45
C LYS A 86 4.35 -9.74 -6.18
N VAL A 87 3.91 -10.98 -6.33
CA VAL A 87 4.02 -11.99 -5.27
C VAL A 87 5.44 -12.56 -5.31
N VAL A 88 6.20 -12.33 -4.25
CA VAL A 88 7.62 -12.73 -4.15
C VAL A 88 7.82 -14.03 -3.37
N GLY A 89 6.79 -14.48 -2.67
CA GLY A 89 6.83 -15.68 -1.85
C GLY A 89 5.54 -15.89 -1.09
N PHE A 90 5.55 -16.85 -0.17
CA PHE A 90 4.43 -17.15 0.72
C PHE A 90 4.91 -17.70 2.05
N LYS A 91 4.05 -17.63 3.06
CA LYS A 91 4.22 -18.25 4.38
C LYS A 91 3.27 -19.44 4.49
N LYS A 92 3.68 -20.45 5.25
CA LYS A 92 2.85 -21.57 5.68
C LYS A 92 2.44 -21.30 7.13
N ILE A 93 1.15 -21.16 7.37
CA ILE A 93 0.60 -20.80 8.67
C ILE A 93 -0.22 -21.98 9.17
N LYS A 94 0.13 -22.52 10.33
CA LYS A 94 -0.57 -23.67 10.89
C LYS A 94 -1.99 -23.29 11.30
N MET A 95 -2.93 -24.15 10.95
CA MET A 95 -4.34 -24.01 11.34
C MET A 95 -4.46 -24.18 12.86
N GLY A 96 -5.29 -23.36 13.49
CA GLY A 96 -5.52 -23.37 14.94
C GLY A 96 -4.51 -22.53 15.74
N THR A 97 -3.20 -22.75 15.58
CA THR A 97 -2.17 -22.01 16.35
C THR A 97 -1.74 -20.70 15.70
N LEU A 98 -1.97 -20.53 14.39
CA LEU A 98 -1.52 -19.38 13.59
C LEU A 98 0.00 -19.15 13.64
N GLU A 99 0.77 -20.20 13.97
CA GLU A 99 2.22 -20.14 13.95
C GLU A 99 2.76 -20.28 12.52
N ASN A 100 3.80 -19.53 12.20
CA ASN A 100 4.50 -19.68 10.93
C ASN A 100 5.37 -20.95 10.99
N VAL A 101 5.01 -21.95 10.17
CA VAL A 101 5.70 -23.25 10.10
C VAL A 101 6.63 -23.36 8.89
N GLY A 102 6.73 -22.31 8.07
CA GLY A 102 7.66 -22.28 6.95
C GLY A 102 7.34 -21.19 5.94
N SER A 103 8.20 -21.06 4.94
CA SER A 103 8.01 -20.13 3.82
C SER A 103 8.49 -20.75 2.52
N GLY A 104 8.06 -20.18 1.40
CA GLY A 104 8.56 -20.51 0.08
C GLY A 104 8.66 -19.27 -0.79
N GLU A 105 9.55 -19.32 -1.77
CA GLU A 105 9.65 -18.31 -2.82
C GLU A 105 8.78 -18.71 -4.01
N VAL A 106 8.30 -17.71 -4.75
CA VAL A 106 7.52 -17.89 -5.97
C VAL A 106 8.03 -16.90 -7.00
N GLU A 107 8.28 -17.40 -8.21
CA GLU A 107 8.59 -16.55 -9.36
C GLU A 107 7.32 -16.38 -10.20
N LEU A 108 6.61 -15.28 -9.97
CA LEU A 108 5.46 -14.85 -10.75
C LEU A 108 5.76 -13.53 -11.44
N PRO A 109 5.17 -13.26 -12.62
CA PRO A 109 5.32 -11.97 -13.25
C PRO A 109 4.72 -10.87 -12.39
N GLN A 110 5.25 -9.68 -12.57
CA GLN A 110 4.70 -8.48 -11.97
C GLN A 110 3.42 -8.08 -12.71
N GLN A 111 2.37 -7.74 -11.96
CA GLN A 111 1.15 -7.14 -12.50
C GLN A 111 1.34 -5.63 -12.49
N GLU A 112 1.27 -5.03 -13.67
CA GLU A 112 1.48 -3.59 -13.87
C GLU A 112 0.19 -2.89 -14.27
N MET A 113 -0.01 -1.71 -13.72
CA MET A 113 -1.16 -0.86 -13.99
C MET A 113 -0.69 0.59 -14.13
N GLN A 114 -0.80 1.13 -15.34
CA GLN A 114 -0.66 2.57 -15.55
C GLN A 114 -1.95 3.25 -15.14
N THR A 115 -1.86 4.28 -14.31
CA THR A 115 -3.00 4.98 -13.72
C THR A 115 -2.63 6.42 -13.36
N THR A 116 -3.59 7.20 -12.88
CA THR A 116 -3.36 8.57 -12.39
C THR A 116 -3.20 8.57 -10.87
N SER A 117 -2.44 9.54 -10.36
CA SER A 117 -2.14 9.69 -8.94
C SER A 117 -2.00 11.16 -8.56
N ALA A 118 -2.41 11.46 -7.34
CA ALA A 118 -2.04 12.66 -6.62
C ALA A 118 -1.07 12.27 -5.51
N TRP A 119 0.00 13.04 -5.35
CA TRP A 119 0.96 12.76 -4.30
C TRP A 119 1.42 14.02 -3.58
N ILE A 120 1.78 13.84 -2.31
CA ILE A 120 2.31 14.90 -1.43
C ILE A 120 3.74 14.52 -1.05
N THR A 121 4.66 15.44 -1.32
CA THR A 121 6.05 15.33 -0.86
C THR A 121 6.23 16.20 0.38
N VAL A 122 6.65 15.60 1.50
CA VAL A 122 6.86 16.34 2.75
C VAL A 122 8.26 16.98 2.75
N PRO A 123 8.36 18.33 2.83
CA PRO A 123 9.65 19.02 2.74
C PRO A 123 10.50 18.79 3.98
N GLU A 124 11.80 19.03 3.82
CA GLU A 124 12.79 18.79 4.87
C GLU A 124 12.56 19.58 6.14
N ASP A 125 12.20 20.86 6.00
CA ASP A 125 11.98 21.74 7.14
C ASP A 125 10.82 21.26 8.01
N ALA A 126 9.72 20.81 7.40
CA ALA A 126 8.58 20.25 8.11
C ALA A 126 8.96 18.96 8.85
N ARG A 127 9.75 18.08 8.21
CA ARG A 127 10.24 16.84 8.84
C ARG A 127 11.11 17.13 10.07
N GLY A 128 12.05 18.07 9.96
CA GLY A 128 12.95 18.45 11.04
C GLY A 128 12.24 19.01 12.28
N ARG A 129 11.11 19.69 12.09
CA ARG A 129 10.27 20.21 13.19
C ARG A 129 9.44 19.13 13.89
N VAL A 130 9.16 18.01 13.22
CA VAL A 130 8.31 16.94 13.76
C VAL A 130 9.09 15.94 14.61
N SER A 131 10.16 15.35 14.06
CA SER A 131 11.00 14.40 14.79
C SER A 131 12.37 14.29 14.13
N PRO A 132 13.46 14.23 14.92
CA PRO A 132 14.79 13.92 14.41
C PRO A 132 14.94 12.43 14.01
N SER A 133 14.02 11.56 14.43
CA SER A 133 14.06 10.13 14.12
C SER A 133 13.38 9.83 12.78
N ARG A 134 14.16 9.35 11.81
CA ARG A 134 13.63 8.92 10.50
C ARG A 134 12.63 7.78 10.63
N GLU A 135 12.83 6.87 11.59
CA GLU A 135 11.89 5.77 11.83
C GLU A 135 10.53 6.29 12.30
N GLU A 136 10.52 7.21 13.27
CA GLU A 136 9.27 7.81 13.75
C GLU A 136 8.55 8.58 12.64
N LEU A 137 9.31 9.28 11.78
CA LEU A 137 8.75 9.95 10.61
C LEU A 137 8.10 8.97 9.65
N ILE A 138 8.76 7.85 9.31
CA ILE A 138 8.18 6.82 8.43
C ILE A 138 6.90 6.24 9.03
N ASP A 139 6.91 5.92 10.32
CA ASP A 139 5.74 5.40 11.03
C ASP A 139 4.58 6.43 11.03
N GLY A 140 4.89 7.70 11.29
CA GLY A 140 3.94 8.81 11.22
C GLY A 140 3.38 9.04 9.81
N LEU A 141 4.23 8.94 8.78
CA LEU A 141 3.83 9.08 7.38
C LEU A 141 2.95 7.92 6.94
N ARG A 142 3.25 6.68 7.35
CA ARG A 142 2.37 5.51 7.11
C ARG A 142 1.00 5.72 7.74
N ALA A 143 0.97 6.25 8.95
CA ALA A 143 -0.26 6.62 9.64
C ALA A 143 -1.06 7.70 8.89
N VAL A 144 -0.39 8.73 8.36
CA VAL A 144 -1.03 9.74 7.51
C VAL A 144 -1.53 9.13 6.20
N THR A 145 -0.73 8.31 5.51
CA THR A 145 -1.13 7.61 4.28
C THR A 145 -2.39 6.76 4.51
N TYR A 146 -2.41 5.98 5.58
CA TYR A 146 -3.59 5.18 5.96
C TYR A 146 -4.82 6.07 6.17
N LEU A 147 -4.68 7.12 6.98
CA LEU A 147 -5.77 8.04 7.31
C LEU A 147 -6.33 8.73 6.07
N LEU A 148 -5.47 9.30 5.22
CA LEU A 148 -5.90 9.99 4.00
C LEU A 148 -6.58 9.02 3.03
N HIS A 149 -6.07 7.79 2.89
CA HIS A 149 -6.69 6.76 2.07
C HIS A 149 -8.09 6.36 2.55
N HIS A 150 -8.33 6.33 3.87
CA HIS A 150 -9.64 6.01 4.44
C HIS A 150 -10.61 7.21 4.43
N LEU A 151 -10.09 8.44 4.47
CA LEU A 151 -10.92 9.65 4.44
C LEU A 151 -11.28 10.08 3.02
N ALA A 152 -10.38 9.92 2.04
CA ALA A 152 -10.60 10.37 0.66
C ALA A 152 -11.94 9.90 0.07
N PRO A 153 -12.36 8.62 0.23
CA PRO A 153 -13.64 8.14 -0.31
C PRO A 153 -14.87 8.94 0.15
N ILE A 154 -14.83 9.55 1.35
CA ILE A 154 -15.93 10.39 1.87
C ILE A 154 -16.07 11.68 1.05
N PHE A 155 -14.95 12.26 0.60
CA PHE A 155 -14.94 13.48 -0.21
C PHE A 155 -15.22 13.21 -1.69
N LEU A 156 -14.89 11.99 -2.14
CA LEU A 156 -15.02 11.57 -3.53
C LEU A 156 -16.31 10.79 -3.82
N LEU A 157 -17.05 10.39 -2.78
CA LEU A 157 -18.25 9.56 -2.86
C LEU A 157 -18.00 8.23 -3.61
N CYS A 158 -16.85 7.61 -3.34
CA CYS A 158 -16.43 6.34 -3.94
C CYS A 158 -16.25 5.23 -2.87
N ASP A 159 -15.98 4.00 -3.30
CA ASP A 159 -15.56 2.92 -2.40
C ASP A 159 -14.07 3.13 -2.03
N ILE A 160 -13.67 2.64 -0.86
CA ILE A 160 -12.26 2.70 -0.45
C ILE A 160 -11.34 1.94 -1.42
N ARG A 161 -11.86 0.88 -2.05
CA ARG A 161 -11.13 0.05 -3.01
C ARG A 161 -10.92 0.72 -4.37
N ASP A 162 -11.64 1.82 -4.64
CA ASP A 162 -11.47 2.57 -5.89
C ASP A 162 -10.20 3.42 -5.89
N LEU A 163 -9.63 3.64 -4.70
CA LEU A 163 -8.35 4.29 -4.50
C LEU A 163 -7.31 3.28 -4.03
N GLY A 164 -6.06 3.50 -4.40
CA GLY A 164 -4.91 2.87 -3.79
C GLY A 164 -4.06 3.91 -3.05
N SER A 165 -3.24 3.43 -2.12
CA SER A 165 -2.27 4.27 -1.44
C SER A 165 -0.88 3.63 -1.36
N TRP A 166 0.14 4.48 -1.30
CA TRP A 166 1.53 4.05 -1.15
C TRP A 166 2.36 5.13 -0.46
N LEU A 167 3.32 4.69 0.36
CA LEU A 167 4.38 5.55 0.89
C LEU A 167 5.69 5.16 0.22
N GLY A 168 6.24 6.05 -0.59
CA GLY A 168 7.50 5.85 -1.30
C GLY A 168 8.47 7.00 -1.07
N ASP A 169 9.55 7.00 -1.86
CA ASP A 169 10.35 8.18 -2.14
C ASP A 169 10.16 8.57 -3.60
N THR A 170 10.21 9.86 -3.95
CA THR A 170 10.19 10.32 -5.36
C THR A 170 11.48 10.00 -6.10
N THR A 171 12.44 9.35 -5.44
CA THR A 171 13.67 8.90 -6.08
C THR A 171 13.30 7.73 -6.98
N PRO A 172 13.65 7.74 -8.28
CA PRO A 172 13.36 6.62 -9.14
C PRO A 172 13.95 5.35 -8.52
N ALA A 173 13.11 4.43 -8.06
CA ALA A 173 13.52 3.04 -8.12
C ALA A 173 13.69 2.73 -9.60
N GLU A 174 14.68 1.91 -9.98
CA GLU A 174 14.69 1.34 -11.33
C GLU A 174 13.28 0.83 -11.63
N THR A 175 12.71 1.27 -12.75
CA THR A 175 11.34 0.94 -13.14
C THR A 175 11.21 -0.57 -13.17
N GLY A 176 10.28 -1.13 -12.41
CA GLY A 176 10.10 -2.58 -12.27
C GLY A 176 10.65 -3.20 -10.97
N ALA A 177 11.38 -2.46 -10.13
CA ALA A 177 11.80 -2.95 -8.82
C ALA A 177 10.70 -2.76 -7.74
N VAL A 178 9.86 -3.78 -7.53
CA VAL A 178 8.89 -3.81 -6.42
C VAL A 178 9.56 -4.00 -5.05
N ALA A 179 8.93 -3.48 -4.00
CA ALA A 179 9.41 -3.64 -2.63
C ALA A 179 8.28 -4.09 -1.69
N THR A 180 8.60 -5.01 -0.78
CA THR A 180 7.75 -5.33 0.36
C THR A 180 7.68 -4.14 1.32
N ARG A 181 6.67 -4.07 2.20
CA ARG A 181 6.57 -3.04 3.24
C ARG A 181 7.85 -2.92 4.09
N GLU A 182 8.52 -4.04 4.34
CA GLU A 182 9.75 -4.09 5.13
C GLU A 182 10.99 -3.62 4.34
N SER A 183 11.11 -4.02 3.07
CA SER A 183 12.20 -3.53 2.21
C SER A 183 12.03 -2.04 1.86
N THR A 184 10.78 -1.55 1.71
CA THR A 184 10.50 -0.11 1.57
C THR A 184 10.91 0.66 2.83
N LYS A 185 10.61 0.13 4.04
CA LYS A 185 11.08 0.75 5.30
C LYS A 185 12.60 0.86 5.30
N ARG A 186 13.30 -0.24 5.00
CA ARG A 186 14.77 -0.27 4.97
C ARG A 186 15.35 0.70 3.95
N ARG A 187 14.80 0.75 2.73
CA ARG A 187 15.23 1.70 1.69
C ARG A 187 15.08 3.15 2.15
N LEU A 188 13.91 3.52 2.68
CA LEU A 188 13.68 4.88 3.19
C LEU A 188 14.66 5.21 4.33
N MET A 189 14.96 4.24 5.20
CA MET A 189 15.93 4.41 6.28
C MET A 189 17.36 4.61 5.78
N SER A 190 17.77 3.91 4.72
CA SER A 190 19.13 3.96 4.17
C SER A 190 19.34 4.97 3.03
N ALA A 191 18.27 5.62 2.54
CA ALA A 191 18.36 6.54 1.40
C ALA A 191 19.24 7.76 1.72
N GLU A 192 20.15 8.09 0.81
CA GLU A 192 21.00 9.29 0.90
C GLU A 192 20.16 10.56 0.96
N ARG A 193 19.11 10.64 0.14
CA ARG A 193 18.10 11.71 0.17
C ARG A 193 16.77 11.14 0.65
N PHE A 194 16.19 11.77 1.68
CA PHE A 194 14.92 11.34 2.28
C PHE A 194 13.78 12.27 1.84
N HIS A 195 13.11 11.93 0.74
CA HIS A 195 11.93 12.65 0.22
C HIS A 195 10.69 11.76 0.32
N PRO A 196 10.16 11.51 1.53
CA PRO A 196 8.99 10.67 1.69
C PRO A 196 7.79 11.29 0.99
N THR A 197 7.13 10.47 0.18
CA THR A 197 6.04 10.89 -0.69
C THR A 197 4.85 9.96 -0.50
N ILE A 198 3.70 10.56 -0.20
CA ILE A 198 2.43 9.85 -0.05
C ILE A 198 1.71 9.90 -1.38
N TYR A 199 1.44 8.73 -1.97
CA TYR A 199 0.68 8.60 -3.21
C TYR A 199 -0.74 8.14 -2.89
N LEU A 200 -1.72 8.77 -3.53
CA LEU A 200 -3.12 8.35 -3.62
C LEU A 200 -3.47 8.26 -5.10
N TYR A 201 -3.78 7.06 -5.57
CA TYR A 201 -3.90 6.78 -7.00
C TYR A 201 -5.18 6.02 -7.31
N ASP A 202 -5.62 6.07 -8.56
CA ASP A 202 -6.81 5.35 -8.99
C ASP A 202 -6.53 3.86 -9.08
N ALA A 203 -7.33 3.02 -8.42
CA ALA A 203 -7.18 1.57 -8.45
C ALA A 203 -7.62 0.92 -9.78
N HIS A 204 -7.86 1.74 -10.81
CA HIS A 204 -8.34 1.35 -12.13
C HIS A 204 -7.33 1.73 -13.20
N ALA A 205 -7.07 0.81 -14.14
CA ALA A 205 -6.15 1.05 -15.25
C ALA A 205 -6.62 2.24 -16.11
N GLY A 206 -5.67 3.11 -16.46
CA GLY A 206 -5.91 4.35 -17.20
C GLY A 206 -6.35 5.53 -16.33
N GLY A 207 -6.70 5.30 -15.07
CA GLY A 207 -7.31 6.33 -14.21
C GLY A 207 -8.76 6.61 -14.59
N ILE A 208 -9.58 6.92 -13.57
CA ILE A 208 -11.00 7.25 -13.72
C ILE A 208 -11.34 8.66 -13.22
N GLY A 209 -10.34 9.42 -12.76
CA GLY A 209 -10.50 10.80 -12.34
C GLY A 209 -10.53 11.02 -10.83
N LEU A 210 -10.33 9.97 -10.00
CA LEU A 210 -10.38 10.13 -8.55
C LEU A 210 -9.12 10.82 -8.05
N ALA A 211 -7.95 10.50 -8.59
CA ALA A 211 -6.68 11.12 -8.24
C ALA A 211 -6.68 12.65 -8.48
N GLU A 212 -7.21 13.10 -9.61
CA GLU A 212 -7.42 14.51 -9.93
C GLU A 212 -8.31 15.18 -8.89
N ARG A 213 -9.39 14.51 -8.50
CA ARG A 213 -10.29 15.02 -7.46
C ARG A 213 -9.63 15.03 -6.09
N VAL A 214 -8.81 14.03 -5.75
CA VAL A 214 -7.98 13.99 -4.54
C VAL A 214 -7.06 15.20 -4.51
N PHE A 215 -6.37 15.49 -5.61
CA PHE A 215 -5.49 16.65 -5.75
C PHE A 215 -6.22 17.96 -5.45
N ASP A 216 -7.45 18.14 -5.96
CA ASP A 216 -8.25 19.33 -5.69
C ASP A 216 -8.69 19.48 -4.23
N VAL A 217 -9.07 18.37 -3.57
CA VAL A 217 -9.55 18.40 -2.17
C VAL A 217 -8.44 18.23 -1.14
N LEU A 218 -7.19 18.09 -1.57
CA LEU A 218 -6.07 17.70 -0.72
C LEU A 218 -5.88 18.59 0.51
N PRO A 219 -5.95 19.94 0.42
CA PRO A 219 -5.87 20.80 1.59
C PRO A 219 -6.98 20.52 2.61
N LEU A 220 -8.21 20.32 2.13
CA LEU A 220 -9.35 19.97 2.97
C LEU A 220 -9.19 18.57 3.58
N LEU A 221 -8.68 17.62 2.81
CA LEU A 221 -8.45 16.25 3.27
C LEU A 221 -7.40 16.21 4.39
N LEU A 222 -6.31 16.98 4.26
CA LEU A 222 -5.28 17.11 5.30
C LEU A 222 -5.85 17.75 6.57
N GLN A 223 -6.63 18.83 6.44
CA GLN A 223 -7.30 19.48 7.56
C GLN A 223 -8.24 18.51 8.29
N ARG A 224 -9.04 17.76 7.53
CA ARG A 224 -10.00 16.78 8.07
C ARG A 224 -9.31 15.57 8.69
N GLY A 225 -8.17 15.16 8.15
CA GLY A 225 -7.25 14.22 8.78
C GLY A 225 -6.80 14.70 10.16
N ARG A 226 -6.39 15.97 10.28
CA ARG A 226 -5.98 16.56 11.56
C ARG A 226 -7.11 16.52 12.57
N GLU A 227 -8.29 17.02 12.19
CA GLU A 227 -9.49 17.05 13.04
C GLU A 227 -9.88 15.64 13.51
N THR A 228 -9.85 14.65 12.62
CA THR A 228 -10.16 13.24 12.93
C THR A 228 -9.17 12.68 13.95
N LEU A 229 -7.88 12.99 13.80
CA LEU A 229 -6.83 12.53 14.70
C LEU A 229 -6.94 13.13 16.10
N GLU A 230 -7.27 14.42 16.18
CA GLU A 230 -7.46 15.18 17.43
C GLU A 230 -8.72 14.74 18.17
N ALA A 231 -9.82 14.46 17.44
CA ALA A 231 -11.08 14.01 18.03
C ALA A 231 -11.04 12.53 18.49
N CYS A 232 -10.15 11.71 17.92
CA CYS A 232 -10.10 10.29 18.22
C CYS A 232 -9.52 10.05 19.65
N PRO A 233 -10.22 9.31 20.54
CA PRO A 233 -9.77 9.10 21.92
C PRO A 233 -8.65 8.06 22.07
N CYS A 234 -8.24 7.38 20.99
CA CYS A 234 -7.25 6.31 21.07
C CYS A 234 -5.86 6.86 21.46
N ARG A 235 -5.09 6.09 22.24
CA ARG A 235 -3.75 6.52 22.69
C ARG A 235 -2.67 6.34 21.62
N TRP A 236 -2.70 5.21 20.92
CA TRP A 236 -1.59 4.76 20.06
C TRP A 236 -1.96 4.69 18.57
N GLY A 237 -3.24 4.84 18.23
CA GLY A 237 -3.80 4.55 16.91
C GLY A 237 -4.88 3.48 16.98
N CYS A 238 -5.83 3.53 16.05
CA CYS A 238 -6.87 2.53 15.87
C CYS A 238 -7.30 2.48 14.40
N PRO A 239 -7.99 1.41 13.95
CA PRO A 239 -8.48 1.29 12.56
C PRO A 239 -9.32 2.48 12.09
N SER A 240 -10.00 3.19 12.99
CA SER A 240 -10.81 4.37 12.63
C SER A 240 -10.03 5.67 12.46
N CYS A 241 -8.70 5.69 12.71
CA CYS A 241 -7.87 6.88 12.50
C CYS A 241 -6.61 6.57 11.68
N VAL A 242 -5.49 6.30 12.35
CA VAL A 242 -4.18 6.06 11.71
C VAL A 242 -3.89 4.59 11.41
N GLY A 243 -4.84 3.71 11.71
CA GLY A 243 -4.71 2.27 11.49
C GLY A 243 -4.27 1.48 12.71
N PRO A 244 -4.12 0.15 12.57
CA PRO A 244 -3.74 -0.75 13.64
C PRO A 244 -2.31 -0.48 14.15
N VAL A 245 -2.13 -0.45 15.48
CA VAL A 245 -0.85 -0.14 16.13
C VAL A 245 0.29 -1.08 15.69
N ASN A 246 -0.03 -2.34 15.40
CA ASN A 246 0.96 -3.32 14.95
C ASN A 246 1.48 -3.07 13.53
N GLU A 247 0.80 -2.24 12.74
CA GLU A 247 1.20 -1.91 11.36
C GLU A 247 1.92 -0.57 11.24
N VAL A 248 1.52 0.42 12.03
CA VAL A 248 2.08 1.78 11.96
C VAL A 248 3.03 2.12 13.10
N GLY A 249 2.98 1.40 14.22
CA GLY A 249 3.83 1.64 15.39
C GLY A 249 3.15 2.48 16.49
N ARG A 250 3.67 2.39 17.72
CA ARG A 250 3.04 3.03 18.89
C ARG A 250 3.08 4.56 18.85
N ARG A 251 4.16 5.15 18.32
CA ARG A 251 4.30 6.62 18.25
C ARG A 251 3.64 7.24 17.02
N ALA A 252 3.14 6.42 16.09
CA ALA A 252 2.64 6.86 14.80
C ALA A 252 1.52 7.91 14.90
N LYS A 253 0.58 7.75 15.83
CA LYS A 253 -0.49 8.73 16.05
C LYS A 253 0.06 10.13 16.42
N ALA A 254 0.98 10.18 17.37
CA ALA A 254 1.57 11.44 17.81
C ALA A 254 2.38 12.10 16.69
N THR A 255 3.20 11.33 15.98
CA THR A 255 3.97 11.84 14.85
C THR A 255 3.07 12.30 13.71
N ALA A 256 2.02 11.54 13.36
CA ALA A 256 1.05 11.90 12.34
C ALA A 256 0.30 13.20 12.69
N ALA A 257 -0.10 13.39 13.95
CA ALA A 257 -0.73 14.62 14.40
C ALA A 257 0.20 15.84 14.31
N SER A 258 1.50 15.66 14.58
CA SER A 258 2.50 16.71 14.37
C SER A 258 2.74 16.98 12.88
N LEU A 259 2.84 15.95 12.03
CA LEU A 259 2.96 16.09 10.57
C LEU A 259 1.76 16.87 10.00
N LEU A 260 0.53 16.47 10.32
CA LEU A 260 -0.65 17.15 9.81
C LEU A 260 -0.76 18.59 10.32
N ARG A 261 -0.31 18.89 11.55
CA ARG A 261 -0.22 20.27 12.02
C ARG A 261 0.75 21.11 11.20
N GLU A 262 1.93 20.58 10.85
CA GLU A 262 2.85 21.30 9.95
C GLU A 262 2.29 21.46 8.54
N LEU A 263 1.59 20.44 8.01
CA LEU A 263 1.04 20.47 6.66
C LEU A 263 -0.25 21.31 6.51
N THR A 264 -0.83 21.78 7.62
CA THR A 264 -2.11 22.54 7.62
C THR A 264 -1.98 23.91 8.28
N ARG A 265 -0.75 24.43 8.36
CA ARG A 265 -0.45 25.78 8.85
C ARG A 265 -0.86 26.87 7.87
#